data_AF-W6T9B2-F1
#
_entry.id   AF-W6T9B2-F1
#
_cell.length_a   1.000
_cell.length_b   1.000
_cell.length_c   1.000
_cell.angle_alpha   90.00
_cell.angle_beta   90.00
_cell.angle_gamma   90.00
#
_symmetry.space_group_name_H-M   'P 1'
#
loop_
_entity.id
_entity.type
_entity.pdbx_description
1 polymer ?
#
loop_
_entity_poly.entity_id
_entity_poly.type
_entity_poly.pdbx_seq_one_letter_code
_entity_poly.pdbx_strand_id
1 'polypeptide(L)'
;MFILCILGIIVLVVGAIFFFIDYAKGGAKKVSYIIMAVGLVLAAGGYFGNQYEIHQAQVRQAKIKQQKEKTFADNYSNIRYYALEVGTSAEKIGNKYVDVWHDAIWEDSGVTIDGKTYTDFNKAIQAQYNVYTNNGTIDDMDANLASLESTYKKLTNNVTAKNTEKLAKAKKTVTDAKAFVNTVEDPSGNYGTFSNKVSENDSTLGNDL
;
A
#
# COMPACT_ATOMS: atom_id res chain seq x y z
N MET A 1 -32.71 -5.29 15.92
CA MET A 1 -34.03 -5.47 15.27
C MET A 1 -34.53 -6.92 15.15
N PHE A 2 -33.67 -7.94 15.16
CA PHE A 2 -34.09 -9.35 15.01
C PHE A 2 -35.05 -9.86 16.11
N ILE A 3 -34.81 -9.47 17.37
CA ILE A 3 -35.65 -9.82 18.53
C ILE A 3 -37.09 -9.29 18.39
N LEU A 4 -37.26 -8.09 17.80
CA LEU A 4 -38.59 -7.51 17.55
C LEU A 4 -39.37 -8.30 16.50
N CYS A 5 -38.69 -8.84 15.49
CA CYS A 5 -39.32 -9.71 14.50
C CYS A 5 -39.83 -11.01 15.16
N ILE A 6 -39.00 -11.65 16.00
CA ILE A 6 -39.36 -12.87 16.73
C ILE A 6 -40.54 -12.61 17.69
N LEU A 7 -40.51 -11.51 18.45
CA LEU A 7 -41.61 -11.12 19.32
C LEU A 7 -42.90 -10.84 18.54
N GLY A 8 -42.81 -10.18 17.38
CA GLY A 8 -43.95 -9.96 16.50
C GLY A 8 -44.59 -11.26 16.00
N ILE A 9 -43.77 -12.25 15.63
CA ILE A 9 -44.25 -13.59 15.21
C ILE A 9 -44.93 -14.30 16.39
N ILE A 10 -44.38 -14.25 17.60
CA ILE A 10 -44.99 -14.85 18.80
C ILE A 10 -46.36 -14.22 19.07
N VAL A 11 -46.45 -12.88 19.02
CA VAL A 11 -47.73 -12.15 19.20
C VAL A 11 -48.75 -12.53 18.12
N LEU A 12 -48.31 -12.71 16.88
CA LEU A 12 -49.14 -13.20 15.78
C LEU A 12 -49.72 -14.60 16.03
N VAL A 13 -48.86 -15.53 16.47
CA VAL A 13 -49.27 -16.91 16.81
C VAL A 13 -50.29 -16.90 17.95
N VAL A 14 -50.05 -16.11 19.00
CA VAL A 14 -50.98 -15.95 20.12
C VAL A 14 -52.32 -15.36 19.63
N GLY A 15 -52.29 -14.32 18.80
CA GLY A 15 -53.48 -13.74 18.20
C GLY A 15 -54.28 -14.72 17.34
N ALA A 16 -53.60 -15.57 16.57
CA ALA A 16 -54.24 -16.61 15.77
C ALA A 16 -54.90 -17.70 16.64
N ILE A 17 -54.26 -18.11 17.74
CA ILE A 17 -54.85 -19.07 18.70
C ILE A 17 -56.14 -18.49 19.30
N PHE A 18 -56.11 -17.24 19.77
CA PHE A 18 -57.31 -16.59 20.29
C PHE A 18 -58.40 -16.44 19.22
N PHE A 19 -58.02 -16.16 17.98
CA PHE A 19 -58.97 -16.10 16.86
C PHE A 19 -59.72 -17.42 16.66
N PHE A 20 -59.01 -18.57 16.66
CA PHE A 20 -59.66 -19.88 16.51
C PHE A 20 -60.55 -20.23 17.71
N ILE A 21 -60.16 -19.85 18.92
CA ILE A 21 -60.97 -20.05 20.13
C ILE A 21 -62.26 -19.21 20.07
N ASP A 22 -62.14 -17.92 19.75
CA ASP A 22 -63.29 -17.02 19.63
C ASP A 22 -64.22 -17.44 18.49
N TYR A 23 -63.65 -17.93 17.39
CA TYR A 23 -64.39 -18.48 16.26
C TYR A 23 -65.22 -19.70 16.67
N ALA A 24 -64.63 -20.65 17.40
CA ALA A 24 -65.30 -21.86 17.85
C ALA A 24 -66.39 -21.59 18.92
N LYS A 25 -66.21 -20.54 19.74
CA LYS A 25 -67.14 -20.18 20.82
C LYS A 25 -68.22 -19.15 20.43
N GLY A 26 -68.22 -18.66 19.19
CA GLY A 26 -69.14 -17.61 18.74
C GLY A 26 -68.91 -16.24 19.39
N GLY A 27 -67.72 -16.01 19.95
CA GLY A 27 -67.35 -14.77 20.64
C GLY A 27 -66.98 -13.62 19.69
N ALA A 28 -66.89 -12.41 20.24
CA ALA A 28 -66.51 -11.23 19.47
C ALA A 28 -65.01 -11.24 19.12
N LYS A 29 -64.68 -11.30 17.82
CA LYS A 29 -63.31 -11.49 17.29
C LYS A 29 -62.43 -10.22 17.32
N LYS A 30 -62.95 -9.10 17.85
CA LYS A 30 -62.31 -7.77 17.76
C LYS A 30 -60.91 -7.76 18.39
N VAL A 31 -60.76 -8.40 19.55
CA VAL A 31 -59.47 -8.44 20.29
C VAL A 31 -58.44 -9.29 19.55
N SER A 32 -58.85 -10.46 19.05
CA SER A 32 -57.99 -11.36 18.26
C SER A 32 -57.45 -10.69 17.00
N TYR A 33 -58.27 -9.91 16.28
CA TYR A 33 -57.81 -9.13 15.13
C TYR A 33 -56.79 -8.04 15.51
N ILE A 34 -57.01 -7.33 16.62
CA ILE A 34 -56.08 -6.29 17.08
C ILE A 34 -54.72 -6.91 17.42
N ILE A 35 -54.68 -8.05 18.14
CA ILE A 35 -53.44 -8.73 18.51
C ILE A 35 -52.68 -9.19 17.26
N MET A 36 -53.37 -9.79 16.29
CA MET A 36 -52.74 -10.20 15.02
C MET A 36 -52.20 -9.01 14.23
N ALA A 37 -52.94 -7.89 14.17
CA ALA A 37 -52.50 -6.67 13.48
C ALA A 37 -51.24 -6.08 14.14
N VAL A 38 -51.19 -6.03 15.47
CA VAL A 38 -49.99 -5.58 16.22
C VAL A 38 -48.80 -6.50 15.96
N GLY A 39 -49.01 -7.83 16.00
CA GLY A 39 -47.95 -8.80 15.70
C GLY A 39 -47.40 -8.66 14.28
N LEU A 40 -48.27 -8.43 13.28
CA LEU A 40 -47.87 -8.16 11.89
C LEU A 40 -47.01 -6.90 11.76
N VAL A 41 -47.41 -5.80 12.39
CA VAL A 41 -46.65 -4.53 12.35
C VAL A 41 -45.28 -4.70 13.00
N LEU A 42 -45.20 -5.39 14.14
CA LEU A 42 -43.93 -5.66 14.83
C LEU A 42 -43.01 -6.58 14.02
N ALA A 43 -43.56 -7.64 13.42
CA ALA A 43 -42.81 -8.56 12.58
C ALA A 43 -42.26 -7.87 11.32
N ALA A 44 -43.11 -7.14 10.60
CA ALA A 44 -42.72 -6.39 9.41
C ALA A 44 -41.68 -5.30 9.74
N GLY A 45 -41.92 -4.50 10.78
CA GLY A 45 -40.99 -3.46 11.22
C GLY A 45 -39.62 -4.02 11.63
N GLY A 46 -39.60 -5.14 12.37
CA GLY A 46 -38.36 -5.84 12.73
C GLY A 46 -37.60 -6.39 11.52
N TYR A 47 -38.31 -6.95 10.54
CA TYR A 47 -37.72 -7.48 9.30
C TYR A 47 -37.10 -6.37 8.42
N PHE A 48 -37.88 -5.34 8.07
CA PHE A 48 -37.41 -4.24 7.22
C PHE A 48 -36.29 -3.44 7.87
N GLY A 49 -36.38 -3.23 9.19
CA GLY A 49 -35.33 -2.59 9.95
C GLY A 49 -33.99 -3.35 9.93
N ASN A 50 -34.04 -4.67 10.16
CA ASN A 50 -32.83 -5.51 10.08
C ASN A 50 -32.23 -5.53 8.67
N GLN A 51 -33.07 -5.62 7.63
CA GLN A 51 -32.61 -5.53 6.24
C GLN A 51 -31.95 -4.19 5.92
N TYR A 52 -32.51 -3.09 6.44
CA TYR A 52 -31.91 -1.77 6.28
C TYR A 52 -30.54 -1.67 6.95
N GLU A 53 -30.38 -2.19 8.17
CA GLU A 53 -29.09 -2.25 8.88
C GLU A 53 -28.04 -3.08 8.11
N ILE A 54 -28.43 -4.25 7.60
CA ILE A 54 -27.56 -5.12 6.80
C ILE A 54 -27.15 -4.43 5.49
N HIS A 55 -28.12 -3.85 4.78
CA HIS A 55 -27.84 -3.13 3.53
C HIS A 55 -26.91 -1.94 3.75
N GLN A 56 -27.16 -1.14 4.79
CA GLN A 56 -26.26 -0.04 5.18
C GLN A 56 -24.86 -0.54 5.54
N ALA A 57 -24.74 -1.67 6.25
CA ALA A 57 -23.45 -2.27 6.55
C ALA A 57 -22.72 -2.73 5.28
N GLN A 58 -23.42 -3.36 4.33
CA GLN A 58 -22.86 -3.75 3.03
C GLN A 58 -22.39 -2.54 2.22
N VAL A 59 -23.20 -1.48 2.14
CA VAL A 59 -22.83 -0.22 1.46
C VAL A 59 -21.60 0.42 2.10
N ARG A 60 -21.52 0.45 3.43
CA ARG A 60 -20.33 0.93 4.16
C ARG A 60 -19.09 0.10 3.81
N GLN A 61 -19.19 -1.22 3.82
CA GLN A 61 -18.07 -2.11 3.49
C GLN A 61 -17.64 -1.96 2.03
N ALA A 62 -18.59 -1.83 1.10
CA ALA A 62 -18.32 -1.56 -0.31
C ALA A 62 -17.57 -0.22 -0.49
N LYS A 63 -17.99 0.84 0.22
CA LYS A 63 -17.34 2.14 0.20
C LYS A 63 -15.91 2.09 0.78
N ILE A 64 -15.72 1.38 1.89
CA ILE A 64 -14.38 1.17 2.49
C ILE A 64 -13.49 0.42 1.49
N LYS A 65 -13.98 -0.65 0.87
CA LYS A 65 -13.24 -1.42 -0.13
C LYS A 65 -12.86 -0.55 -1.33
N GLN A 66 -13.80 0.24 -1.85
CA GLN A 66 -13.56 1.16 -2.95
C GLN A 66 -12.51 2.22 -2.59
N GLN A 67 -12.57 2.77 -1.36
CA GLN A 67 -11.59 3.74 -0.89
C GLN A 67 -10.19 3.12 -0.73
N LYS A 68 -10.09 1.89 -0.20
CA LYS A 68 -8.84 1.13 -0.17
C LYS A 68 -8.28 0.90 -1.56
N GLU A 69 -9.12 0.48 -2.51
CA GLU A 69 -8.69 0.24 -3.89
C GLU A 69 -8.19 1.52 -4.58
N LYS A 70 -8.87 2.65 -4.35
CA LYS A 70 -8.42 3.96 -4.85
C LYS A 70 -7.08 4.36 -4.25
N THR A 71 -6.97 4.36 -2.92
CA THR A 71 -5.72 4.68 -2.21
C THR A 71 -4.59 3.76 -2.63
N PHE A 72 -4.88 2.47 -2.86
CA PHE A 72 -3.89 1.53 -3.39
C PHE A 72 -3.43 1.93 -4.79
N ALA A 73 -4.35 2.24 -5.70
CA ALA A 73 -4.00 2.64 -7.06
C ALA A 73 -3.12 3.90 -7.09
N ASP A 74 -3.48 4.90 -6.29
CA ASP A 74 -2.73 6.16 -6.19
C ASP A 74 -1.30 5.91 -5.66
N ASN A 75 -1.16 5.16 -4.56
CA ASN A 75 0.17 4.84 -4.02
C ASN A 75 0.96 3.90 -4.94
N TYR A 76 0.31 3.04 -5.72
CA TYR A 76 0.99 2.15 -6.65
C TYR A 76 1.64 2.93 -7.80
N SER A 77 0.99 3.99 -8.28
CA SER A 77 1.61 4.91 -9.23
C SER A 77 2.82 5.62 -8.63
N ASN A 78 2.74 6.00 -7.35
CA ASN A 78 3.82 6.68 -6.66
C ASN A 78 5.05 5.79 -6.41
N ILE A 79 4.90 4.45 -6.33
CA ILE A 79 6.05 3.53 -6.29
C ILE A 79 6.95 3.75 -7.51
N ARG A 80 6.36 3.76 -8.71
CA ARG A 80 7.12 3.96 -9.95
C ARG A 80 7.82 5.32 -9.97
N TYR A 81 7.11 6.37 -9.55
CA TYR A 81 7.67 7.73 -9.48
C TYR A 81 8.91 7.79 -8.58
N TYR A 82 8.78 7.41 -7.30
CA TYR A 82 9.91 7.49 -6.37
C TYR A 82 11.03 6.49 -6.72
N ALA A 83 10.70 5.32 -7.26
CA ALA A 83 11.71 4.37 -7.70
C ALA A 83 12.52 4.88 -8.90
N LEU A 84 11.90 5.63 -9.83
CA LEU A 84 12.63 6.34 -10.89
C LEU A 84 13.57 7.40 -10.32
N GLU A 85 13.09 8.25 -9.40
CA GLU A 85 13.92 9.28 -8.77
C GLU A 85 15.12 8.69 -8.01
N VAL A 86 14.91 7.60 -7.27
CA VAL A 86 15.98 6.84 -6.61
C VAL A 86 16.94 6.25 -7.63
N GLY A 87 16.41 5.56 -8.65
CA GLY A 87 17.21 4.92 -9.69
C GLY A 87 18.10 5.91 -10.44
N THR A 88 17.55 7.03 -10.90
CA THR A 88 18.31 8.08 -11.60
C THR A 88 19.39 8.70 -10.70
N SER A 89 19.11 8.91 -9.41
CA SER A 89 20.10 9.43 -8.47
C SER A 89 21.23 8.43 -8.24
N ALA A 90 20.88 7.17 -7.98
CA ALA A 90 21.84 6.09 -7.77
C ALA A 90 22.69 5.84 -9.02
N GLU A 91 22.08 5.78 -10.21
CA GLU A 91 22.77 5.64 -11.49
C GLU A 91 23.80 6.76 -11.68
N LYS A 92 23.40 8.01 -11.46
CA LYS A 92 24.29 9.17 -11.58
C LYS A 92 25.48 9.08 -10.62
N ILE A 93 25.25 8.72 -9.35
CA ILE A 93 26.31 8.57 -8.35
C ILE A 93 27.23 7.41 -8.73
N GLY A 94 26.65 6.25 -9.05
CA GLY A 94 27.36 5.03 -9.41
C GLY A 94 28.25 5.20 -10.64
N ASN A 95 27.71 5.78 -11.72
CA ASN A 95 28.47 6.07 -12.93
C ASN A 95 29.61 7.06 -12.64
N LYS A 96 29.36 8.10 -11.81
CA LYS A 96 30.43 9.02 -11.44
C LYS A 96 31.54 8.34 -10.64
N TYR A 97 31.20 7.38 -9.77
CA TYR A 97 32.21 6.58 -9.07
C TYR A 97 32.97 5.65 -10.00
N VAL A 98 32.32 5.06 -11.01
CA VAL A 98 33.01 4.30 -12.05
C VAL A 98 34.04 5.20 -12.76
N ASP A 99 33.66 6.40 -13.18
CA ASP A 99 34.57 7.35 -13.83
C ASP A 99 35.72 7.76 -12.90
N VAL A 100 35.42 8.12 -11.65
CA VAL A 100 36.43 8.52 -10.65
C VAL A 100 37.43 7.40 -10.38
N TRP A 101 36.93 6.16 -10.29
CA TRP A 101 37.75 4.99 -10.07
C TRP A 101 38.61 4.69 -11.31
N HIS A 102 38.04 4.83 -12.51
CA HIS A 102 38.76 4.68 -13.75
C HIS A 102 39.92 5.68 -13.84
N ASP A 103 39.61 6.96 -13.70
CA ASP A 103 40.58 8.03 -13.89
C ASP A 103 41.69 7.98 -12.83
N ALA A 104 41.38 7.58 -11.60
CA ALA A 104 42.39 7.41 -10.56
C ALA A 104 43.37 6.25 -10.83
N ILE A 105 43.01 5.26 -11.64
CA ILE A 105 43.85 4.09 -11.95
C ILE A 105 44.62 4.29 -13.27
N TRP A 106 43.94 4.78 -14.31
CA TRP A 106 44.44 4.71 -15.68
C TRP A 106 44.90 6.05 -16.26
N GLU A 107 44.47 7.19 -15.70
CA GLU A 107 44.93 8.49 -16.17
C GLU A 107 46.24 8.90 -15.48
N ASP A 108 47.23 9.33 -16.26
CA ASP A 108 48.57 9.69 -15.75
C ASP A 108 48.53 10.80 -14.68
N SER A 109 47.58 11.74 -14.81
CA SER A 109 47.37 12.80 -13.83
C SER A 109 46.44 12.39 -12.68
N GLY A 110 45.85 11.20 -12.71
CA GLY A 110 44.75 10.83 -11.83
C GLY A 110 43.50 11.69 -12.05
N VAL A 111 42.61 11.70 -11.06
CA VAL A 111 41.33 12.42 -11.10
C VAL A 111 41.37 13.67 -10.21
N THR A 112 40.76 14.77 -10.69
CA THR A 112 40.61 16.00 -9.89
C THR A 112 39.21 16.10 -9.33
N ILE A 113 39.10 16.21 -8.00
CA ILE A 113 37.85 16.32 -7.24
C ILE A 113 38.00 17.50 -6.29
N ASP A 114 37.06 18.44 -6.36
CA ASP A 114 37.05 19.66 -5.52
C ASP A 114 38.41 20.38 -5.48
N GLY A 115 39.04 20.51 -6.66
CA GLY A 115 40.33 21.18 -6.85
C GLY A 115 41.56 20.40 -6.36
N LYS A 116 41.42 19.15 -5.91
CA LYS A 116 42.53 18.27 -5.50
C LYS A 116 42.66 17.08 -6.42
N THR A 117 43.90 16.71 -6.73
CA THR A 117 44.21 15.57 -7.60
C THR A 117 44.49 14.30 -6.80
N TYR A 118 43.95 13.18 -7.25
CA TYR A 118 44.03 11.88 -6.60
C TYR A 118 44.46 10.81 -7.59
N THR A 119 45.54 10.09 -7.26
CA THR A 119 46.02 8.89 -7.98
C THR A 119 45.79 7.59 -7.18
N ASP A 120 45.17 7.72 -6.00
CA ASP A 120 44.71 6.59 -5.19
C ASP A 120 43.19 6.55 -5.28
N PHE A 121 42.66 5.46 -5.83
CA PHE A 121 41.23 5.35 -6.10
C PHE A 121 40.38 5.36 -4.82
N ASN A 122 40.84 4.79 -3.71
CA ASN A 122 40.08 4.81 -2.46
C ASN A 122 39.93 6.23 -1.93
N LYS A 123 41.02 7.01 -1.99
CA LYS A 123 40.99 8.43 -1.61
C LYS A 123 40.12 9.25 -2.56
N ALA A 124 40.17 8.96 -3.86
CA ALA A 124 39.36 9.64 -4.86
C ALA A 124 37.87 9.39 -4.63
N ILE A 125 37.47 8.13 -4.43
CA ILE A 125 36.07 7.76 -4.13
C ILE A 125 35.60 8.43 -2.84
N GLN A 126 36.39 8.39 -1.77
CA GLN A 126 36.03 9.08 -0.52
C GLN A 126 35.89 10.60 -0.71
N ALA A 127 36.76 11.22 -1.52
CA ALA A 127 36.65 12.64 -1.83
C ALA A 127 35.37 12.96 -2.60
N GLN A 128 35.02 12.14 -3.60
CA GLN A 128 33.78 12.31 -4.36
C GLN A 128 32.54 12.07 -3.50
N TYR A 129 32.57 11.07 -2.60
CA TYR A 129 31.51 10.83 -1.62
C TYR A 129 31.30 12.06 -0.74
N ASN A 130 32.38 12.64 -0.20
CA ASN A 130 32.28 13.87 0.61
C ASN A 130 31.67 15.05 -0.16
N VAL A 131 31.97 15.19 -1.46
CA VAL A 131 31.32 16.21 -2.30
C VAL A 131 29.81 15.98 -2.36
N TYR A 132 29.37 14.73 -2.55
CA TYR A 132 27.95 14.38 -2.60
C TYR A 132 27.23 14.50 -1.26
N THR A 133 27.91 14.20 -0.15
CA THR A 133 27.37 14.46 1.19
C THR A 133 27.23 15.96 1.42
N ASN A 134 28.27 16.74 1.13
CA ASN A 134 28.28 18.17 1.42
C ASN A 134 27.29 18.98 0.58
N ASN A 135 26.99 18.53 -0.65
CA ASN A 135 26.05 19.20 -1.54
C ASN A 135 24.62 18.65 -1.46
N GLY A 136 24.35 17.67 -0.59
CA GLY A 136 23.03 17.09 -0.37
C GLY A 136 22.59 16.03 -1.39
N THR A 137 23.46 15.62 -2.33
CA THR A 137 23.10 14.61 -3.34
C THR A 137 22.73 13.26 -2.71
N ILE A 138 23.47 12.84 -1.67
CA ILE A 138 23.14 11.60 -0.93
C ILE A 138 21.82 11.78 -0.16
N ASP A 139 21.67 12.89 0.54
CA ASP A 139 20.46 13.18 1.34
C ASP A 139 19.18 13.20 0.48
N ASP A 140 19.25 13.76 -0.73
CA ASP A 140 18.12 13.79 -1.67
C ASP A 140 17.75 12.38 -2.17
N MET A 141 18.75 11.54 -2.47
CA MET A 141 18.54 10.14 -2.85
C MET A 141 17.88 9.36 -1.71
N ASP A 142 18.37 9.52 -0.48
CA ASP A 142 17.83 8.88 0.72
C ASP A 142 16.42 9.35 1.05
N ALA A 143 16.11 10.64 0.87
CA ALA A 143 14.77 11.17 1.04
C ALA A 143 13.78 10.56 0.04
N ASN A 144 14.22 10.33 -1.20
CA ASN A 144 13.43 9.63 -2.22
C ASN A 144 13.23 8.15 -1.87
N LEU A 145 14.26 7.45 -1.37
CA LEU A 145 14.14 6.07 -0.89
C LEU A 145 13.18 5.97 0.31
N ALA A 146 13.26 6.89 1.27
CA ALA A 146 12.35 6.95 2.40
C ALA A 146 10.90 7.19 1.96
N SER A 147 10.70 8.03 0.94
CA SER A 147 9.39 8.27 0.32
C SER A 147 8.85 7.03 -0.39
N LEU A 148 9.71 6.29 -1.08
CA LEU A 148 9.39 5.00 -1.70
C LEU A 148 8.97 3.95 -0.65
N GLU A 149 9.76 3.77 0.41
CA GLU A 149 9.47 2.82 1.50
C GLU A 149 8.16 3.20 2.23
N SER A 150 7.94 4.49 2.48
CA SER A 150 6.69 5.01 3.07
C SER A 150 5.48 4.74 2.18
N THR A 151 5.63 4.92 0.86
CA THR A 151 4.58 4.64 -0.13
C THR A 151 4.24 3.15 -0.16
N TYR A 152 5.25 2.28 -0.08
CA TYR A 152 5.04 0.83 0.02
C TYR A 152 4.30 0.43 1.30
N LYS A 153 4.63 1.03 2.45
CA LYS A 153 3.87 0.81 3.70
C LYS A 153 2.40 1.21 3.55
N LYS A 154 2.10 2.33 2.88
CA LYS A 154 0.71 2.75 2.59
C LYS A 154 -0.01 1.75 1.68
N LEU A 155 0.67 1.18 0.68
CA LEU A 155 0.11 0.11 -0.16
C LEU A 155 -0.27 -1.12 0.64
N THR A 156 0.61 -1.60 1.51
CA THR A 156 0.36 -2.77 2.36
C THR A 156 -0.91 -2.60 3.21
N ASN A 157 -1.13 -1.40 3.75
CA ASN A 157 -2.31 -1.11 4.58
C ASN A 157 -3.63 -1.06 3.77
N ASN A 158 -3.56 -0.90 2.45
CA ASN A 158 -4.70 -0.75 1.55
C ASN A 158 -4.87 -1.93 0.57
N VAL A 159 -4.15 -3.03 0.79
CA VAL A 159 -4.26 -4.23 -0.04
C VAL A 159 -5.65 -4.86 0.07
N THR A 160 -6.12 -5.40 -1.05
CA THR A 160 -7.32 -6.22 -1.18
C THR A 160 -6.97 -7.49 -1.98
N ALA A 161 -7.88 -8.47 -2.02
CA ALA A 161 -7.63 -9.70 -2.79
C ALA A 161 -7.34 -9.45 -4.30
N LYS A 162 -7.72 -8.29 -4.84
CA LYS A 162 -7.53 -7.93 -6.26
C LYS A 162 -6.11 -7.47 -6.60
N ASN A 163 -5.31 -7.07 -5.62
CA ASN A 163 -4.06 -6.33 -5.87
C ASN A 163 -2.84 -6.91 -5.15
N THR A 164 -2.92 -8.16 -4.69
CA THR A 164 -1.81 -8.91 -4.08
C THR A 164 -0.61 -9.04 -5.00
N GLU A 165 -0.81 -9.31 -6.30
CA GLU A 165 0.28 -9.39 -7.28
C GLU A 165 0.98 -8.04 -7.47
N LYS A 166 0.21 -6.94 -7.52
CA LYS A 166 0.78 -5.59 -7.61
C LYS A 166 1.59 -5.25 -6.36
N LEU A 167 1.13 -5.66 -5.18
CA LEU A 167 1.89 -5.49 -3.94
C LEU A 167 3.21 -6.25 -3.99
N ALA A 168 3.23 -7.48 -4.51
CA ALA A 168 4.46 -8.26 -4.67
C ALA A 168 5.44 -7.60 -5.64
N LYS A 169 4.96 -7.06 -6.78
CA LYS A 169 5.79 -6.28 -7.71
C LYS A 169 6.37 -5.03 -7.04
N ALA A 170 5.53 -4.25 -6.34
CA ALA A 170 5.99 -3.06 -5.61
C ALA A 170 7.06 -3.40 -4.56
N LYS A 171 6.92 -4.53 -3.86
CA LYS A 171 7.93 -5.01 -2.90
C LYS A 171 9.27 -5.27 -3.58
N LYS A 172 9.25 -5.88 -4.78
CA LYS A 172 10.45 -6.14 -5.57
C LYS A 172 11.13 -4.84 -5.96
N THR A 173 10.39 -3.89 -6.55
CA THR A 173 10.89 -2.56 -6.91
C THR A 173 11.53 -1.83 -5.73
N VAL A 174 10.90 -1.83 -4.54
CA VAL A 174 11.49 -1.21 -3.33
C VAL A 174 12.77 -1.92 -2.89
N THR A 175 12.80 -3.25 -2.99
CA THR A 175 13.98 -4.05 -2.62
C THR A 175 15.15 -3.74 -3.55
N ASP A 176 14.89 -3.67 -4.85
CA ASP A 176 15.92 -3.46 -5.87
C ASP A 176 16.43 -2.01 -5.84
N ALA A 177 15.54 -1.03 -5.64
CA ALA A 177 15.92 0.37 -5.42
C ALA A 177 16.84 0.52 -4.20
N LYS A 178 16.51 -0.17 -3.09
CA LYS A 178 17.34 -0.18 -1.88
C LYS A 178 18.70 -0.85 -2.12
N ALA A 179 18.74 -1.94 -2.89
CA ALA A 179 19.99 -2.60 -3.25
C ALA A 179 20.90 -1.69 -4.08
N PHE A 180 20.31 -0.88 -4.99
CA PHE A 180 21.06 0.08 -5.78
C PHE A 180 21.63 1.20 -4.90
N VAL A 181 20.81 1.80 -4.04
CA VAL A 181 21.28 2.81 -3.06
C VAL A 181 22.43 2.28 -2.22
N ASN A 182 22.29 1.10 -1.61
CA ASN A 182 23.35 0.50 -0.81
C ASN A 182 24.66 0.32 -1.59
N THR A 183 24.57 0.00 -2.89
CA THR A 183 25.76 -0.19 -3.74
C THR A 183 26.51 1.12 -3.94
N VAL A 184 25.80 2.23 -4.08
CA VAL A 184 26.42 3.55 -4.32
C VAL A 184 26.74 4.30 -3.04
N GLU A 185 26.20 3.91 -1.89
CA GLU A 185 26.61 4.48 -0.60
C GLU A 185 27.84 3.76 -0.01
N ASP A 186 27.96 2.45 -0.27
CA ASP A 186 29.08 1.62 0.18
C ASP A 186 29.82 0.98 -1.02
N PRO A 187 30.52 1.80 -1.83
CA PRO A 187 31.29 1.29 -2.97
C PRO A 187 32.39 0.34 -2.49
N SER A 188 32.33 -0.91 -2.94
CA SER A 188 33.21 -1.98 -2.48
C SER A 188 33.65 -2.90 -3.62
N GLY A 189 34.80 -3.57 -3.42
CA GLY A 189 35.41 -4.47 -4.40
C GLY A 189 36.48 -3.79 -5.24
N ASN A 190 36.60 -4.21 -6.50
CA ASN A 190 37.47 -3.55 -7.50
C ASN A 190 36.62 -2.87 -8.57
N TYR A 191 37.26 -2.05 -9.41
CA TYR A 191 36.63 -1.34 -10.51
C TYR A 191 35.63 -2.19 -11.32
N GLY A 192 36.06 -3.37 -11.79
CA GLY A 192 35.23 -4.24 -12.61
C GLY A 192 34.02 -4.79 -11.85
N THR A 193 34.21 -5.25 -10.61
CA THR A 193 33.11 -5.74 -9.78
C THR A 193 32.11 -4.64 -9.43
N PHE A 194 32.59 -3.43 -9.12
CA PHE A 194 31.73 -2.30 -8.80
C PHE A 194 30.95 -1.82 -10.02
N SER A 195 31.62 -1.61 -11.16
CA SER A 195 31.00 -1.20 -12.42
C SER A 195 29.92 -2.18 -12.89
N ASN A 196 30.18 -3.48 -12.75
CA ASN A 196 29.17 -4.51 -13.03
C ASN A 196 27.98 -4.41 -12.08
N LYS A 197 28.19 -4.26 -10.76
CA LYS A 197 27.09 -4.10 -9.80
C LYS A 197 26.24 -2.86 -10.07
N VAL A 198 26.85 -1.74 -10.45
CA VAL A 198 26.11 -0.53 -10.85
C VAL A 198 25.22 -0.83 -12.06
N SER A 199 25.79 -1.41 -13.12
CA SER A 199 25.05 -1.79 -14.33
C SER A 199 23.94 -2.82 -14.07
N GLU A 200 24.21 -3.82 -13.24
CA GLU A 200 23.26 -4.87 -12.87
C GLU A 200 22.08 -4.32 -12.07
N ASN A 201 22.35 -3.48 -11.08
CA ASN A 201 21.29 -2.87 -10.26
C ASN A 201 20.46 -1.88 -11.06
N ASP A 202 21.08 -1.08 -11.94
CA ASP A 202 20.39 -0.18 -12.85
C ASP A 202 19.43 -0.95 -13.77
N SER A 203 19.95 -1.97 -14.46
CA SER A 203 19.13 -2.84 -15.33
C SER A 203 18.03 -3.55 -14.55
N THR A 204 18.35 -4.08 -13.37
CA THR A 204 17.36 -4.79 -12.53
C THR A 204 16.22 -3.88 -12.10
N LEU A 205 16.53 -2.68 -11.61
CA LEU A 205 15.53 -1.70 -11.22
C LEU A 205 14.76 -1.20 -12.45
N GLY A 206 15.43 -0.94 -13.57
CA GLY A 206 14.79 -0.53 -14.82
C GLY A 206 13.79 -1.56 -15.35
N ASN A 207 14.06 -2.85 -15.21
CA ASN A 207 13.15 -3.93 -15.58
C ASN A 207 11.91 -4.04 -14.66
N ASP A 208 11.98 -3.47 -13.46
CA ASP A 208 10.89 -3.47 -12.48
C ASP A 208 9.92 -2.28 -12.60
N LEU A 209 10.24 -1.30 -13.46
CA LEU A 209 9.49 -0.04 -13.67
C LEU A 209 8.57 -0.07 -14.90
#